data_AF-A0A7W0PLN5-F1
#
_entry.id   AF-A0A7W0PLN5-F1
#
_cell.length_a   1.000
_cell.length_b   1.000
_cell.length_c   1.000
_cell.angle_alpha   90.00
_cell.angle_beta   90.00
_cell.angle_gamma   90.00
#
_symmetry.space_group_name_H-M   'P 1'
#
loop_
_entity.id
_entity.type
_entity.pdbx_description
1 polymer ?
#
loop_
_entity_poly.entity_id
_entity_poly.type
_entity_poly.pdbx_seq_one_letter_code
_entity_poly.pdbx_strand_id
1 'polypeptide(L)'
;MDATSTGASTSGPNPPCEVGRRHPRDKHRMRPVEGFDHVWHCAKHSMFARLVDQQTAQSHDRGDPYTMHDGAEGIVVQHGDERQGGIILYYRAT
;
A
#
# COMPACT_ATOMS: atom_id res chain seq x y z
N MET A 1 -4.89 26.84 -16.72
CA MET A 1 -4.52 26.39 -15.36
C MET A 1 -5.20 25.05 -15.25
N ASP A 2 -4.51 23.97 -15.62
CA ASP A 2 -5.12 22.65 -15.68
C ASP A 2 -4.18 21.67 -14.99
N ALA A 3 -4.53 21.35 -13.75
CA ALA A 3 -3.87 20.31 -12.97
C ALA A 3 -4.39 18.95 -13.49
N THR A 4 -3.69 18.40 -14.48
CA THR A 4 -3.87 17.00 -14.85
C THR A 4 -3.30 16.14 -13.72
N SER A 5 -4.17 15.69 -12.81
CA SER A 5 -3.86 14.65 -11.83
C SER A 5 -3.44 13.39 -12.56
N THR A 6 -2.12 13.22 -12.72
CA THR A 6 -1.52 12.02 -13.27
C THR A 6 -1.60 10.95 -12.19
N GLY A 7 -2.69 10.17 -12.19
CA GLY A 7 -2.72 8.93 -11.43
C GLY A 7 -1.58 8.05 -11.93
N ALA A 8 -0.53 7.89 -11.12
CA ALA A 8 0.66 7.14 -11.48
C ALA A 8 0.25 5.75 -12.00
N SER A 9 0.47 5.53 -13.29
CA SER A 9 0.20 4.28 -13.96
C SER A 9 1.24 3.27 -13.52
N THR A 10 0.97 2.53 -12.45
CA THR A 10 1.84 1.41 -12.05
C THR A 10 1.74 0.32 -13.11
N SER A 11 2.86 -0.23 -13.55
CA SER A 11 2.88 -1.34 -14.51
C SER A 11 2.26 -2.60 -13.87
N GLY A 12 0.95 -2.76 -14.04
CA GLY A 12 0.18 -3.88 -13.52
C GLY A 12 -1.07 -3.46 -12.73
N PRO A 13 -1.98 -4.40 -12.46
CA PRO A 13 -3.21 -4.09 -11.76
C PRO A 13 -2.95 -3.76 -10.29
N ASN A 14 -3.74 -2.86 -9.69
CA ASN A 14 -3.64 -2.48 -8.27
C ASN A 14 -3.49 -3.70 -7.35
N PRO A 15 -2.69 -3.60 -6.27
CA PRO A 15 -2.47 -4.71 -5.37
C PRO A 15 -3.79 -5.19 -4.73
N PRO A 16 -3.94 -6.50 -4.47
CA PRO A 16 -4.97 -6.98 -3.57
C PRO A 16 -4.69 -6.43 -2.16
N CYS A 17 -5.71 -6.31 -1.31
CA CYS A 17 -5.44 -6.11 0.11
C CYS A 17 -4.83 -7.38 0.73
N GLU A 18 -4.15 -7.26 1.87
CA GLU A 18 -3.50 -8.41 2.53
C GLU A 18 -4.50 -9.55 2.81
N VAL A 19 -5.67 -9.23 3.33
CA VAL A 19 -6.75 -10.19 3.61
C VAL A 19 -7.28 -10.82 2.32
N GLY A 20 -7.54 -10.01 1.31
CA GLY A 20 -8.08 -10.46 0.01
C GLY A 20 -7.10 -11.30 -0.80
N ARG A 21 -5.80 -11.21 -0.50
CA ARG A 21 -4.79 -12.10 -1.05
C ARG A 21 -4.84 -13.50 -0.44
N ARG A 22 -5.31 -13.62 0.81
CA ARG A 22 -5.37 -14.89 1.56
C ARG A 22 -6.74 -15.55 1.52
N HIS A 23 -7.82 -14.78 1.35
CA HIS A 23 -9.18 -15.29 1.48
C HIS A 23 -9.92 -15.37 0.13
N PRO A 24 -10.32 -16.57 -0.36
CA PRO A 24 -10.88 -16.74 -1.70
C PRO A 24 -12.20 -16.01 -1.93
N ARG A 25 -12.97 -15.76 -0.87
CA ARG A 25 -14.25 -15.02 -0.90
C ARG A 25 -14.10 -13.51 -0.74
N ASP A 26 -12.89 -13.04 -0.46
CA ASP A 26 -12.62 -11.61 -0.23
C ASP A 26 -11.59 -11.03 -1.20
N LYS A 27 -11.49 -11.63 -2.38
CA LYS A 27 -10.60 -11.16 -3.44
C LYS A 27 -11.09 -9.81 -3.96
N HIS A 28 -10.48 -8.72 -3.48
CA HIS A 28 -10.67 -7.39 -4.02
C HIS A 28 -9.35 -6.63 -4.10
N ARG A 29 -9.30 -5.68 -5.04
CA ARG A 29 -8.15 -4.82 -5.25
C ARG A 29 -8.31 -3.53 -4.48
N MET A 30 -7.18 -2.98 -4.05
CA MET A 30 -7.10 -1.69 -3.40
C MET A 30 -7.29 -0.57 -4.45
N ARG A 31 -7.74 0.60 -4.00
CA ARG A 31 -7.90 1.79 -4.84
C ARG A 31 -6.70 2.71 -4.63
N PRO A 32 -6.20 3.39 -5.67
CA PRO A 32 -5.13 4.38 -5.49
C PRO A 32 -5.61 5.49 -4.55
N VAL A 33 -4.70 6.02 -3.75
CA VAL A 33 -4.96 7.21 -2.94
C VAL A 33 -4.62 8.43 -3.78
N GLU A 34 -5.57 9.35 -3.93
CA GLU A 34 -5.36 10.58 -4.70
C GLU A 34 -4.27 11.44 -4.05
N GLY A 35 -3.37 12.00 -4.87
CA GLY A 35 -2.25 12.82 -4.41
C GLY A 35 -1.04 12.05 -3.89
N PHE A 36 -1.08 10.71 -3.85
CA PHE A 36 0.03 9.89 -3.37
C PHE A 36 0.42 8.81 -4.37
N ASP A 37 1.61 8.95 -4.94
CA ASP A 37 2.14 7.97 -5.88
C ASP A 37 2.43 6.63 -5.20
N HIS A 38 2.01 5.56 -5.87
CA HIS A 38 2.19 4.18 -5.40
C HIS A 38 1.64 3.92 -4.01
N VAL A 39 0.56 4.60 -3.63
CA VAL A 39 -0.20 4.32 -2.42
C VAL A 39 -1.60 3.88 -2.78
N TRP A 40 -2.08 2.85 -2.09
CA TRP A 40 -3.42 2.32 -2.25
C TRP A 40 -4.11 2.13 -0.90
N HIS A 41 -5.43 2.24 -0.91
CA HIS A 41 -6.29 2.07 0.25
C HIS A 41 -7.34 0.98 0.00
N CYS A 42 -7.56 0.15 1.01
CA CYS A 42 -8.65 -0.81 1.12
C CYS A 42 -9.65 -0.29 2.15
N ALA A 43 -10.77 0.26 1.67
CA ALA A 43 -11.84 0.75 2.55
C ALA A 43 -12.49 -0.36 3.38
N LYS A 44 -12.51 -1.60 2.88
CA LYS A 44 -13.16 -2.73 3.57
C LYS A 44 -12.39 -3.19 4.83
N HIS A 45 -11.07 -3.10 4.80
CA HIS A 45 -10.20 -3.58 5.88
C HIS A 45 -9.39 -2.45 6.54
N SER A 46 -9.73 -1.20 6.24
CA SER A 46 -9.06 0.00 6.77
C SER A 46 -7.54 -0.11 6.74
N MET A 47 -6.99 -0.54 5.60
CA MET A 47 -5.56 -0.75 5.42
C MET A 47 -5.05 -0.08 4.16
N PHE A 48 -3.79 0.29 4.21
CA PHE A 48 -3.06 0.91 3.12
C PHE A 48 -1.95 -0.02 2.63
N ALA A 49 -1.53 0.22 1.40
CA ALA A 49 -0.38 -0.41 0.80
C ALA A 49 0.44 0.69 0.13
N ARG A 50 1.76 0.62 0.26
CA ARG A 50 2.68 1.49 -0.46
C ARG A 50 3.77 0.68 -1.12
N LEU A 51 4.17 1.07 -2.33
CA LEU A 51 5.41 0.56 -2.89
C LEU A 51 6.59 1.29 -2.26
N VAL A 52 7.47 0.54 -1.60
CA VAL A 52 8.71 1.06 -1.01
C VAL A 52 9.90 0.33 -1.63
N ASP A 53 11.10 0.90 -1.51
CA ASP A 53 12.31 0.18 -1.91
C ASP A 53 12.58 -1.02 -0.99
N GLN A 54 13.46 -1.91 -1.45
CA GLN A 54 13.79 -3.14 -0.73
C GLN A 54 14.40 -2.87 0.64
N GLN A 55 15.23 -1.83 0.78
CA GLN A 55 15.88 -1.49 2.04
C GLN A 55 14.85 -1.04 3.09
N THR A 56 13.91 -0.19 2.71
CA THR A 56 12.82 0.30 3.56
C THR A 56 11.91 -0.84 3.98
N ALA A 57 11.56 -1.76 3.08
CA ALA A 57 10.80 -2.94 3.47
C ALA A 57 11.59 -3.80 4.48
N GLN A 58 12.88 -4.04 4.25
CA GLN A 58 13.69 -4.85 5.16
C GLN A 58 13.95 -4.22 6.53
N SER A 59 13.78 -2.90 6.67
CA SER A 59 13.90 -2.20 7.95
C SER A 59 12.63 -2.21 8.78
N HIS A 60 11.57 -2.86 8.31
CA HIS A 60 10.28 -2.88 8.98
C HIS A 60 9.75 -4.31 9.16
N ASP A 61 9.46 -4.67 10.40
CA ASP A 61 8.78 -5.90 10.76
C ASP A 61 7.30 -5.67 11.04
N ARG A 62 6.54 -6.76 11.06
CA ARG A 62 5.12 -6.71 11.44
C ARG A 62 4.97 -6.18 12.87
N GLY A 63 4.16 -5.14 13.03
CA GLY A 63 3.90 -4.50 14.31
C GLY A 63 4.75 -3.27 14.56
N ASP A 64 5.77 -3.01 13.73
CA ASP A 64 6.59 -1.82 13.88
C ASP A 64 5.79 -0.54 13.66
N PRO A 65 6.09 0.54 14.41
CA PRO A 65 5.60 1.87 14.10
C PRO A 65 6.00 2.28 12.67
N TYR A 66 5.08 2.92 11.97
CA TYR A 66 5.27 3.36 10.60
C TYR A 66 4.61 4.72 10.38
N THR A 67 5.39 5.70 9.91
CA THR A 67 4.82 6.97 9.46
C THR A 67 4.13 6.76 8.12
N MET A 68 2.82 6.94 8.11
CA MET A 68 1.98 6.76 6.94
C MET A 68 2.28 7.80 5.85
N HIS A 69 1.76 7.55 4.65
CA HIS A 69 1.87 8.43 3.48
C HIS A 69 1.51 9.90 3.72
N ASP A 70 0.57 10.18 4.62
CA ASP A 70 0.06 11.50 5.00
C ASP A 70 0.73 12.06 6.26
N GLY A 71 1.76 11.38 6.78
CA GLY A 71 2.45 11.75 8.02
C GLY A 71 1.77 11.26 9.29
N ALA A 72 0.61 10.59 9.19
CA ALA A 72 -0.06 10.03 10.35
C ALA A 72 0.70 8.84 10.95
N GLU A 73 0.43 8.54 12.21
CA GLU A 73 0.96 7.35 12.87
C GLU A 73 0.21 6.09 12.41
N GLY A 74 0.97 5.04 12.16
CA GLY A 74 0.44 3.75 11.78
C GLY A 74 1.36 2.63 12.23
N ILE A 75 0.94 1.41 11.90
CA ILE A 75 1.69 0.19 12.16
C ILE A 75 1.82 -0.65 10.90
N VAL A 76 2.98 -1.27 10.75
CA VAL A 76 3.23 -2.24 9.68
C VAL A 76 2.41 -3.50 9.93
N VAL A 77 1.68 -3.92 8.90
CA VAL A 77 0.92 -5.16 8.91
C VAL A 77 1.76 -6.29 8.33
N GLN A 78 2.29 -6.13 7.11
CA GLN A 78 3.16 -7.12 6.47
C GLN A 78 3.78 -6.63 5.16
N HIS A 79 4.79 -7.35 4.67
CA HIS A 79 5.24 -7.32 3.28
C HIS A 79 4.33 -8.08 2.32
N GLY A 80 4.21 -7.52 1.12
CA GLY A 80 3.46 -8.00 -0.02
C GLY A 80 4.35 -8.57 -1.13
N ASP A 81 3.87 -8.43 -2.35
CA ASP A 81 4.56 -8.80 -3.58
C ASP A 81 5.59 -7.75 -4.01
N GLU A 82 6.62 -8.21 -4.71
CA GLU A 82 7.59 -7.33 -5.37
C GLU A 82 6.97 -6.69 -6.62
N ARG A 83 7.20 -5.41 -6.83
CA ARG A 83 6.72 -4.64 -7.99
C ARG A 83 7.71 -3.55 -8.36
N GLN A 84 8.04 -3.43 -9.65
CA GLN A 84 8.88 -2.33 -10.15
C GLN A 84 10.21 -2.17 -9.38
N GLY A 85 10.80 -3.29 -8.90
CA GLY A 85 12.03 -3.28 -8.10
C GLY A 85 11.85 -2.90 -6.62
N GLY A 86 10.63 -2.66 -6.16
CA GLY A 86 10.29 -2.42 -4.75
C GLY A 86 9.38 -3.50 -4.18
N ILE A 87 9.02 -3.37 -2.90
CA ILE A 87 8.15 -4.29 -2.17
C ILE A 87 6.90 -3.54 -1.72
N ILE A 88 5.73 -4.16 -1.87
CA ILE A 88 4.50 -3.63 -1.27
C ILE A 88 4.59 -3.76 0.25
N LEU A 89 4.52 -2.64 0.97
CA LEU A 89 4.40 -2.59 2.42
C LEU A 89 2.94 -2.31 2.79
N TYR A 90 2.30 -3.22 3.51
CA TYR A 90 0.96 -3.02 4.07
C TYR A 90 1.06 -2.41 5.45
N TYR A 91 0.25 -1.38 5.71
CA TYR A 91 0.18 -0.69 7.00
C TYR A 91 -1.25 -0.22 7.27
N ARG A 92 -1.54 0.16 8.50
CA ARG A 92 -2.83 0.75 8.90
C ARG A 92 -2.63 1.83 9.96
N ALA A 93 -3.60 2.72 10.10
CA ALA A 93 -3.64 3.65 11.22
C ALA A 93 -3.68 2.89 12.56
N THR A 94 -3.02 3.46 13.56
CA THR A 94 -3.09 3.01 14.97
C THR A 94 -4.37 3.47 15.64
#